data_AF-Q58975-F1
#
_entry.id   AF-Q58975-F1
#
_cell.length_a   1.000
_cell.length_b   1.000
_cell.length_c   1.000
_cell.angle_alpha   90.00
_cell.angle_beta   90.00
_cell.angle_gamma   90.00
#
_symmetry.space_group_name_H-M   'P 1'
#
loop_
_entity.id
_entity.type
_entity.pdbx_description
1 polymer ?
#
loop_
_entity_poly.entity_id
_entity_poly.type
_entity_poly.pdbx_seq_one_letter_code
_entity_poly.pdbx_strand_id
1 'polypeptide(L)'
;MLIKILEEKLMELIQIVGVIFALFALSRVVLQLKRRSISFNEGLFWIFVWGFVVIFLVFPEFFGYVAEVLGVGRGVDALIYISIVVLFYLIYRLYAKINNLERQITHIVREIAIRDRYEPKKRD
;
A
#
# COMPACT_ATOMS: atom_id res chain seq x y z
N MET A 1 -15.74 -36.45 0.46
CA MET A 1 -15.79 -35.90 1.83
C MET A 1 -14.43 -35.36 2.25
N LEU A 2 -13.36 -36.17 2.26
CA LEU A 2 -11.99 -35.74 2.57
C LEU A 2 -11.51 -34.50 1.77
N ILE A 3 -11.73 -34.46 0.45
CA ILE A 3 -11.32 -33.32 -0.39
C ILE A 3 -12.02 -32.02 0.02
N LYS A 4 -13.34 -32.05 0.29
CA LYS A 4 -14.09 -30.85 0.72
C LYS A 4 -13.63 -30.32 2.08
N ILE A 5 -13.38 -31.21 3.05
CA ILE A 5 -12.84 -30.82 4.37
C ILE A 5 -11.44 -30.21 4.20
N LEU A 6 -10.62 -30.76 3.31
CA LEU A 6 -9.29 -30.21 3.01
C LEU A 6 -9.37 -28.84 2.34
N GLU A 7 -10.29 -28.65 1.38
CA GLU A 7 -10.53 -27.36 0.71
C GLU A 7 -11.01 -26.30 1.71
N GLU A 8 -11.96 -26.63 2.57
CA GLU A 8 -12.47 -25.74 3.62
C GLU A 8 -11.35 -25.35 4.60
N LYS A 9 -10.56 -26.32 5.07
CA LYS A 9 -9.40 -26.07 5.95
C LYS A 9 -8.33 -25.22 5.28
N LEU A 10 -8.08 -25.42 3.98
CA LEU A 10 -7.11 -24.64 3.22
C LEU A 10 -7.58 -23.19 3.05
N MET A 11 -8.87 -22.98 2.74
CA MET A 11 -9.46 -21.65 2.65
C MET A 11 -9.44 -20.92 4.00
N GLU A 12 -9.79 -21.59 5.09
CA GLU A 12 -9.65 -21.07 6.47
C GLU A 12 -8.19 -20.68 6.76
N LEU A 13 -7.22 -21.53 6.41
CA LEU A 13 -5.81 -21.26 6.65
C LEU A 13 -5.32 -20.03 5.87
N ILE A 14 -5.67 -19.92 4.58
CA ILE A 14 -5.30 -18.77 3.73
C ILE A 14 -5.89 -17.48 4.31
N GLN A 15 -7.16 -17.52 4.76
CA GLN A 15 -7.80 -16.38 5.41
C GLN A 15 -7.10 -15.99 6.71
N ILE A 16 -6.80 -16.95 7.59
CA ILE A 16 -6.11 -16.70 8.87
C ILE A 16 -4.73 -16.07 8.62
N VAL A 17 -3.93 -16.66 7.74
CA VAL A 17 -2.60 -16.14 7.38
C VAL A 17 -2.71 -14.73 6.80
N GLY A 18 -3.67 -14.52 5.89
CA GLY A 18 -3.94 -13.20 5.30
C GLY A 18 -4.34 -12.15 6.35
N VAL A 19 -5.22 -12.49 7.30
CA VAL A 19 -5.68 -11.59 8.35
C VAL A 19 -4.53 -11.24 9.29
N ILE A 20 -3.72 -12.22 9.70
CA ILE A 20 -2.52 -11.97 10.52
C ILE A 20 -1.58 -11.01 9.81
N PHE A 21 -1.32 -11.22 8.51
CA PHE A 21 -0.48 -10.35 7.72
C PHE A 21 -1.05 -8.93 7.60
N ALA A 22 -2.36 -8.80 7.35
CA ALA A 22 -3.04 -7.51 7.26
C ALA A 22 -3.04 -6.76 8.61
N LEU A 23 -3.24 -7.46 9.73
CA LEU A 23 -3.15 -6.89 11.07
C LEU A 23 -1.73 -6.43 11.40
N PHE A 24 -0.72 -7.22 11.03
CA PHE A 24 0.68 -6.82 11.16
C PHE A 24 0.98 -5.55 10.35
N ALA A 25 0.47 -5.47 9.13
CA ALA A 25 0.63 -4.28 8.29
C ALA A 25 -0.11 -3.05 8.84
N LEU A 26 -1.34 -3.22 9.36
CA LEU A 26 -2.06 -2.16 10.10
C LEU A 26 -1.25 -1.65 11.28
N SER A 27 -0.68 -2.56 12.09
CA SER A 27 0.18 -2.20 13.21
C SER A 27 1.37 -1.34 12.76
N ARG A 28 2.02 -1.69 11.64
CA ARG A 28 3.11 -0.90 11.05
C ARG A 28 2.67 0.49 10.62
N VAL A 29 1.45 0.66 10.11
CA VAL A 29 0.90 1.97 9.73
C VAL A 29 0.63 2.83 10.97
N VAL A 30 0.01 2.25 12.01
CA VAL A 30 -0.27 2.95 13.27
C VAL A 30 1.02 3.38 13.97
N LEU A 31 2.04 2.51 13.98
CA LEU A 31 3.36 2.84 14.54
C LEU A 31 4.06 3.97 13.77
N GLN A 32 3.93 4.01 12.44
CA GLN A 32 4.48 5.11 11.63
C GLN A 32 3.72 6.43 11.85
N LEU A 33 2.39 6.38 11.97
CA LEU A 33 1.57 7.54 12.30
C LEU A 33 1.96 8.11 13.67
N LYS A 34 2.17 7.24 14.68
CA LYS A 34 2.61 7.64 16.03
C LYS A 34 4.00 8.26 16.03
N ARG A 35 4.91 7.80 15.17
CA ARG A 35 6.26 8.37 14.99
C ARG A 35 6.26 9.69 14.20
N ARG A 36 5.09 10.19 13.76
CA ARG A 36 4.95 11.33 12.82
C ARG A 36 5.79 11.19 11.55
N SER A 37 6.18 9.97 11.18
CA SER A 37 7.00 9.73 9.98
C SER A 37 6.19 9.79 8.70
N ILE A 38 4.86 9.72 8.81
CA ILE A 38 3.90 9.87 7.73
C ILE A 38 2.91 10.98 8.07
N SER A 39 2.43 11.68 7.03
CA SER A 39 1.36 12.66 7.20
C SER A 39 0.06 11.98 7.62
N PHE A 40 -0.83 12.72 8.31
CA PHE A 40 -2.14 12.19 8.73
C PHE A 40 -2.93 11.61 7.54
N ASN A 41 -2.89 12.30 6.40
CA ASN A 41 -3.57 11.87 5.17
C ASN A 41 -2.98 10.56 4.61
N GLU A 42 -1.66 10.40 4.63
CA GLU A 42 -1.01 9.14 4.22
C GLU A 42 -1.36 8.00 5.18
N GLY A 43 -1.36 8.25 6.50
CA GLY A 43 -1.75 7.26 7.50
C GLY A 43 -3.19 6.79 7.35
N LEU A 44 -4.14 7.72 7.17
CA LEU A 44 -5.55 7.41 6.96
C LEU A 44 -5.75 6.59 5.68
N PHE A 45 -5.07 6.94 4.60
CA PHE A 45 -5.12 6.19 3.35
C PHE A 45 -4.66 4.74 3.54
N TRP A 46 -3.53 4.52 4.23
CA TRP A 46 -3.03 3.17 4.47
C TRP A 46 -3.89 2.37 5.45
N ILE A 47 -4.46 3.00 6.48
CA ILE A 47 -5.42 2.35 7.38
C ILE A 47 -6.65 1.89 6.59
N PHE A 48 -7.16 2.73 5.68
CA PHE A 48 -8.29 2.38 4.83
C PHE A 48 -7.98 1.19 3.92
N VAL A 49 -6.81 1.18 3.26
CA VAL A 49 -6.37 0.07 2.39
C VAL A 49 -6.30 -1.24 3.17
N TRP A 50 -5.60 -1.26 4.32
CA TRP A 50 -5.46 -2.50 5.08
C TRP A 50 -6.75 -2.91 5.80
N GLY A 51 -7.57 -1.94 6.24
CA GLY A 51 -8.90 -2.21 6.76
C GLY A 51 -9.79 -2.87 5.71
N PHE A 52 -9.74 -2.40 4.47
CA PHE A 52 -10.44 -3.01 3.34
C PHE A 52 -9.97 -4.45 3.09
N VAL A 53 -8.67 -4.72 3.17
CA VAL A 53 -8.12 -6.09 3.06
C VAL A 53 -8.63 -7.00 4.18
N VAL A 54 -8.67 -6.53 5.43
CA VAL A 54 -9.21 -7.31 6.55
C VAL A 54 -10.68 -7.63 6.34
N ILE A 55 -11.49 -6.64 5.94
CA ILE A 55 -12.93 -6.83 5.67
C ILE A 55 -13.12 -7.86 4.54
N PHE A 56 -12.29 -7.80 3.49
CA PHE A 56 -12.30 -8.78 2.40
C PHE A 56 -12.02 -10.21 2.84
N LEU A 57 -11.01 -10.40 3.69
CA LEU A 57 -10.63 -11.72 4.16
C LEU A 57 -11.64 -12.32 5.14
N VAL A 58 -12.31 -11.50 5.94
CA VAL A 58 -13.31 -11.95 6.93
C VAL A 58 -14.69 -12.17 6.30
N PHE A 59 -15.08 -11.37 5.29
CA PHE A 59 -16.40 -11.45 4.65
C PHE A 59 -16.30 -11.71 3.13
N PRO A 60 -15.82 -12.88 2.68
CA PRO A 60 -15.73 -13.18 1.25
C PRO A 60 -17.09 -13.15 0.54
N GLU A 61 -18.18 -13.49 1.24
CA GLU A 61 -19.55 -13.50 0.70
C GLU A 61 -20.02 -12.11 0.25
N PHE A 62 -19.68 -11.06 1.02
CA PHE A 62 -20.01 -9.68 0.66
C PHE A 62 -19.40 -9.28 -0.68
N PHE A 63 -18.17 -9.70 -0.94
CA PHE A 63 -17.49 -9.46 -2.21
C PHE A 63 -17.97 -10.36 -3.34
N GLY A 64 -18.52 -11.54 -3.03
CA GLY A 64 -19.24 -12.36 -3.99
C GLY A 64 -20.45 -11.63 -4.56
N TYR A 65 -21.25 -10.98 -3.71
CA TYR A 65 -22.39 -10.15 -4.15
C TYR A 65 -21.95 -8.95 -5.00
N VAL A 66 -20.87 -8.26 -4.59
CA VAL A 66 -20.30 -7.16 -5.39
C VAL A 66 -19.83 -7.66 -6.77
N ALA A 67 -19.26 -8.86 -6.84
CA ALA A 67 -18.87 -9.49 -8.11
C ALA A 67 -20.07 -9.72 -9.03
N GLU A 68 -21.17 -10.25 -8.48
CA GLU A 68 -22.41 -10.50 -9.22
C GLU A 68 -22.98 -9.20 -9.80
N VAL A 69 -22.99 -8.12 -9.02
CA VAL A 69 -23.42 -6.78 -9.48
C VAL A 69 -22.50 -6.24 -10.58
N LEU A 70 -21.18 -6.48 -10.47
CA LEU A 70 -20.21 -6.09 -11.49
C LEU A 70 -20.21 -7.02 -12.72
N GLY A 71 -20.98 -8.12 -12.70
CA GLY A 71 -21.00 -9.12 -13.77
C GLY A 71 -19.73 -9.98 -13.84
N VAL A 72 -18.93 -10.03 -12.79
CA VAL A 72 -17.71 -10.84 -12.69
C VAL A 72 -18.02 -12.10 -11.90
N GLY A 73 -17.94 -13.28 -12.53
CA GLY A 73 -18.38 -14.55 -11.93
C GLY A 73 -17.64 -15.01 -10.66
N ARG A 74 -16.58 -14.31 -10.22
CA ARG A 74 -15.80 -14.61 -9.02
C ARG A 74 -15.45 -13.32 -8.29
N GLY A 75 -15.78 -13.22 -7.00
CA GLY A 75 -15.45 -12.04 -6.16
C GLY A 75 -13.96 -11.70 -6.08
N VAL A 76 -13.09 -12.71 -6.18
CA VAL A 76 -11.64 -12.53 -6.23
C VAL A 76 -11.21 -11.81 -7.52
N ASP A 77 -11.82 -12.11 -8.67
CA ASP A 77 -11.43 -11.51 -9.96
C ASP A 77 -11.79 -10.02 -9.99
N ALA A 78 -12.96 -9.66 -9.45
CA ALA A 78 -13.35 -8.26 -9.27
C ALA A 78 -12.35 -7.50 -8.39
N LEU A 79 -11.93 -8.11 -7.27
CA LEU A 79 -10.91 -7.53 -6.39
C LEU A 79 -9.58 -7.34 -7.14
N ILE A 80 -9.14 -8.32 -7.93
CA ILE A 80 -7.89 -8.23 -8.69
C ILE A 80 -7.94 -7.06 -9.68
N TYR A 81 -9.03 -6.90 -10.43
CA TYR A 81 -9.16 -5.78 -11.37
C TYR A 81 -9.12 -4.42 -10.67
N ILE A 82 -9.86 -4.27 -9.56
CA ILE A 82 -9.81 -3.04 -8.75
C ILE A 82 -8.39 -2.81 -8.21
N SER A 83 -7.74 -3.87 -7.72
CA SER A 83 -6.39 -3.80 -7.17
C SER A 83 -5.38 -3.35 -8.22
N ILE A 84 -5.47 -3.84 -9.46
CA ILE A 84 -4.61 -3.42 -10.56
C ILE A 84 -4.76 -1.93 -10.84
N VAL A 85 -5.99 -1.44 -10.96
CA VAL A 85 -6.26 0.00 -11.19
C VAL A 85 -5.71 0.86 -10.05
N VAL A 86 -5.95 0.45 -8.80
CA VAL A 86 -5.41 1.15 -7.61
C VAL A 86 -3.88 1.11 -7.60
N LEU A 87 -3.25 -0.02 -7.93
CA LEU A 87 -1.80 -0.14 -8.01
C LEU A 87 -1.21 0.79 -9.06
N PHE A 88 -1.79 0.87 -10.25
CA PHE A 88 -1.35 1.82 -11.28
C PHE A 88 -1.42 3.27 -10.79
N TYR A 89 -2.50 3.65 -10.11
CA TYR A 89 -2.62 4.97 -9.51
C TYR A 89 -1.54 5.24 -8.44
N LEU A 90 -1.24 4.25 -7.59
CA LEU A 90 -0.19 4.34 -6.58
C LEU A 90 1.21 4.46 -7.19
N ILE A 91 1.48 3.70 -8.26
CA ILE A 91 2.75 3.78 -9.02
C ILE A 91 2.89 5.18 -9.63
N TYR A 92 1.84 5.72 -10.23
CA TYR A 92 1.85 7.09 -10.76
C TYR A 92 2.14 8.12 -9.66
N ARG A 93 1.49 8.03 -8.50
CA ARG A 93 1.77 8.92 -7.36
C ARG A 93 3.21 8.81 -6.86
N LEU A 94 3.74 7.59 -6.81
CA LEU A 94 5.12 7.34 -6.41
C LEU A 94 6.09 7.98 -7.41
N TYR A 95 5.86 7.80 -8.71
CA TYR A 95 6.64 8.42 -9.77
C TYR A 95 6.63 9.96 -9.66
N ALA A 96 5.46 10.56 -9.43
CA ALA A 96 5.35 12.00 -9.23
C ALA A 96 6.15 12.50 -8.00
N LYS A 97 6.14 11.74 -6.90
CA LYS A 97 6.91 12.05 -5.68
C LYS A 97 8.42 11.92 -5.93
N ILE A 98 8.86 10.88 -6.65
CA ILE A 98 10.27 10.68 -7.04
C ILE A 98 10.76 11.84 -7.92
N ASN A 99 10.00 12.22 -8.95
CA ASN A 99 10.35 13.35 -9.83
C ASN A 99 10.46 14.67 -9.06
N ASN A 100 9.61 14.89 -8.05
CA ASN A 100 9.73 16.05 -7.18
C ASN A 100 11.00 15.99 -6.29
N LEU A 101 11.32 14.82 -5.74
CA LEU A 101 12.54 14.63 -4.95
C LEU A 101 13.80 14.84 -5.80
N GLU A 102 13.82 14.37 -7.05
CA GLU A 102 14.93 14.58 -7.98
C GLU A 102 15.19 16.08 -8.25
N ARG A 103 14.12 16.87 -8.46
CA ARG A 103 14.23 18.33 -8.59
C ARG A 103 14.79 19.00 -7.33
N GLN A 104 14.35 18.57 -6.15
CA GLN A 104 14.86 19.10 -4.88
C GLN A 104 16.34 18.76 -4.65
N ILE A 105 16.74 17.52 -4.93
CA ILE A 105 18.14 17.09 -4.86
C ILE A 105 18.99 17.91 -5.84
N THR A 106 18.54 18.06 -7.08
CA THR A 106 19.23 18.86 -8.10
C THR A 106 19.39 20.31 -7.65
N HIS A 107 18.35 20.89 -7.04
CA HIS A 107 18.41 22.25 -6.49
C HIS A 107 19.43 22.36 -5.35
N ILE A 108 19.41 21.43 -4.40
CA ILE A 108 20.35 21.40 -3.27
C ILE A 108 21.79 21.23 -3.75
N VAL A 109 22.05 20.32 -4.69
CA VAL A 109 23.39 20.09 -5.26
C VAL A 109 23.88 21.34 -6.01
N ARG A 110 23.00 22.02 -6.76
CA ARG A 110 23.34 23.29 -7.43
C ARG A 110 23.70 24.39 -6.44
N GLU A 111 22.94 24.52 -5.36
CA GLU A 111 23.21 25.51 -4.31
C GLU A 111 24.56 25.23 -3.63
N ILE A 112 24.86 23.97 -3.32
CA ILE A 112 26.16 23.57 -2.78
C ILE A 112 27.29 23.89 -3.76
N ALA A 113 27.14 23.60 -5.05
CA ALA A 113 28.17 23.89 -6.06
C ALA A 113 28.42 25.40 -6.25
N ILE A 114 27.36 26.22 -6.18
CA ILE A 114 27.47 27.68 -6.22
C ILE A 114 28.17 28.18 -4.95
N ARG A 115 27.75 27.70 -3.77
CA ARG A 115 28.35 28.07 -2.49
C ARG A 115 29.84 27.72 -2.43
N ASP A 116 30.22 26.51 -2.81
CA ASP A 116 31.62 26.05 -2.81
C ASP A 116 32.50 26.84 -3.81
N ARG A 117 31.90 27.41 -4.86
CA ARG A 117 32.61 28.29 -5.81
C ARG A 117 32.92 29.67 -5.22
N TYR A 118 32.01 30.23 -4.42
CA TYR A 118 32.15 31.59 -3.85
C TYR A 118 32.75 31.61 -2.43
N GLU A 119 32.62 30.52 -1.68
CA GLU A 119 33.26 30.28 -0.39
C GLU A 119 34.22 29.09 -0.51
N PRO A 120 35.34 29.20 -1.27
CA PRO A 120 36.26 28.08 -1.41
C PRO A 120 36.71 27.65 -0.01
N LYS A 121 36.39 26.40 0.35
CA LYS A 121 36.85 25.75 1.58
C LYS A 121 38.34 26.05 1.72
N LYS A 122 38.76 26.78 2.77
CA LYS A 122 40.19 26.86 3.10
C LYS A 122 40.64 25.42 3.26
N ARG A 123 41.52 24.98 2.36
CA ARG A 123 42.21 23.71 2.52
C ARG A 123 43.13 23.93 3.72
N ASP A 124 42.77 23.33 4.85
CA ASP A 124 43.72 23.11 5.94
C ASP A 124 44.88 22.24 5.44
#